data_AF-A0AB39Q8J8-F1
#
_entry.id   AF-A0AB39Q8J8-F1
#
_cell.length_a   1.000
_cell.length_b   1.000
_cell.length_c   1.000
_cell.angle_alpha   90.00
_cell.angle_beta   90.00
_cell.angle_gamma   90.00
#
_symmetry.space_group_name_H-M   'P 1'
#
loop_
_entity.id
_entity.type
_entity.pdbx_description
1 polymer ?
#
loop_
_entity_poly.entity_id
_entity_poly.type
_entity_poly.pdbx_seq_one_letter_code
_entity_poly.pdbx_strand_id
1 'polypeptide(L)'
;METAPTSPEAFPQVPDREDLKQRLAARLRIDAAALSEKATLDQLGLDSLLLAETVADVETRYHVEFDMAVFAESLVPTLPLGAFLDLLGEGTSRGSSHARA
;
A
#
# COMPACT_ATOMS: atom_id res chain seq x y z
N MET A 1 34.48 -8.49 22.54
CA MET A 1 33.88 -7.15 22.44
C MET A 1 32.93 -7.19 21.27
N GLU A 2 31.67 -6.99 21.63
CA GLU A 2 30.48 -6.81 20.82
C GLU A 2 30.68 -5.72 19.75
N THR A 3 30.19 -5.93 18.52
CA THR A 3 29.42 -4.94 17.75
C THR A 3 28.68 -5.63 16.60
N ALA A 4 27.38 -5.36 16.56
CA ALA A 4 26.33 -5.96 15.75
C ALA A 4 26.56 -5.93 14.23
N PRO A 5 25.86 -6.79 13.45
CA PRO A 5 25.66 -6.51 12.04
C PRO A 5 24.78 -5.25 11.93
N THR A 6 25.39 -4.13 11.56
CA THR A 6 24.66 -2.99 11.01
C THR A 6 24.15 -3.41 9.63
N SER A 7 23.06 -4.19 9.60
CA SER A 7 22.25 -4.28 8.40
C SER A 7 21.85 -2.85 8.05
N PRO A 8 22.10 -2.37 6.81
CA PRO A 8 21.41 -1.18 6.38
C PRO A 8 19.93 -1.54 6.49
N GLU A 9 19.20 -0.83 7.35
CA GLU A 9 17.76 -0.68 7.22
C GLU A 9 17.53 -0.07 5.84
N ALA A 10 17.52 -0.94 4.83
CA ALA A 10 17.03 -0.64 3.51
C ALA A 10 15.55 -0.37 3.73
N PHE A 11 15.19 0.90 3.94
CA PHE A 11 13.82 1.35 3.80
C PHE A 11 13.33 0.75 2.49
N PRO A 12 12.37 -0.19 2.50
CA PRO A 12 11.90 -0.78 1.27
C PRO A 12 11.37 0.38 0.43
N GLN A 13 12.08 0.72 -0.64
CA GLN A 13 11.79 1.88 -1.49
C GLN A 13 10.55 1.61 -2.37
N VAL A 14 10.07 0.36 -2.35
CA VAL A 14 8.91 -0.13 -3.06
C VAL A 14 7.98 -0.78 -2.03
N PRO A 15 6.70 -0.40 -1.97
CA PRO A 15 5.73 -1.07 -1.15
C PRO A 15 5.53 -2.51 -1.63
N ASP A 16 5.86 -3.45 -0.75
CA ASP A 16 5.68 -4.86 -1.00
C ASP A 16 4.20 -5.22 -0.84
N ARG A 17 3.66 -6.02 -1.77
CA ARG A 17 2.24 -6.36 -1.80
C ARG A 17 1.79 -7.06 -0.52
N GLU A 18 2.66 -7.90 0.05
CA GLU A 18 2.42 -8.56 1.33
C GLU A 18 2.42 -7.56 2.50
N ASP A 19 3.33 -6.58 2.52
CA ASP A 19 3.37 -5.56 3.56
C ASP A 19 2.12 -4.66 3.52
N LEU A 20 1.70 -4.23 2.33
CA LEU A 20 0.45 -3.50 2.13
C LEU A 20 -0.77 -4.29 2.61
N LYS A 21 -0.81 -5.59 2.30
CA LYS A 21 -1.89 -6.48 2.74
C LYS A 21 -1.93 -6.62 4.26
N GLN A 22 -0.77 -6.81 4.90
CA GLN A 22 -0.65 -6.89 6.37
C GLN A 22 -1.12 -5.59 7.05
N ARG A 23 -0.80 -4.43 6.48
CA ARG A 23 -1.26 -3.12 6.99
C ARG A 23 -2.77 -2.98 6.90
N LEU A 24 -3.34 -3.35 5.77
CA LEU A 24 -4.79 -3.28 5.60
C LEU A 24 -5.49 -4.24 6.55
N ALA A 25 -4.94 -5.43 6.75
CA ALA A 25 -5.40 -6.41 7.75
C ALA A 25 -5.40 -5.83 9.16
N ALA A 26 -4.30 -5.18 9.55
CA ALA A 26 -4.16 -4.54 10.85
C ALA A 26 -5.19 -3.40 11.05
N ARG A 27 -5.45 -2.59 10.02
CA ARG A 27 -6.51 -1.55 10.04
C ARG A 27 -7.91 -2.15 10.20
N LEU A 28 -8.19 -3.22 9.47
CA LEU A 28 -9.45 -3.95 9.55
C LEU A 28 -9.57 -4.83 10.81
N ARG A 29 -8.49 -4.95 11.61
CA ARG A 29 -8.38 -5.83 12.78
C ARG A 29 -8.73 -7.29 12.47
N ILE A 30 -8.35 -7.74 11.28
CA ILE A 30 -8.49 -9.13 10.84
C ILE A 30 -7.13 -9.69 10.43
N ASP A 31 -7.04 -11.01 10.35
CA ASP A 31 -5.85 -11.67 9.82
C ASP A 31 -5.64 -11.38 8.34
N ALA A 32 -4.40 -11.10 7.95
CA ALA A 32 -4.05 -10.95 6.53
C ALA A 32 -4.30 -12.25 5.74
N ALA A 33 -4.25 -13.40 6.40
CA ALA A 33 -4.63 -14.69 5.82
C ALA A 33 -6.14 -14.81 5.57
N ALA A 34 -6.97 -14.08 6.33
CA ALA A 34 -8.41 -14.03 6.14
C ALA A 34 -8.83 -13.02 5.05
N LEU A 35 -7.94 -12.08 4.69
CA LEU A 35 -8.15 -11.17 3.56
C LEU A 35 -8.03 -11.90 2.24
N SER A 36 -9.17 -12.05 1.58
CA SER A 36 -9.25 -12.56 0.21
C SER A 36 -8.92 -11.44 -0.78
N GLU A 37 -7.84 -11.62 -1.53
CA GLU A 37 -7.44 -10.69 -2.60
C GLU A 37 -8.43 -10.65 -3.77
N LYS A 38 -9.31 -11.65 -3.85
CA LYS A 38 -10.40 -11.73 -4.84
C LYS A 38 -11.66 -11.03 -4.38
N ALA A 39 -11.79 -10.72 -3.08
CA ALA A 39 -12.93 -9.97 -2.57
C ALA A 39 -12.82 -8.52 -3.02
N THR A 40 -13.97 -7.90 -3.30
CA THR A 40 -14.02 -6.51 -3.70
C THR A 40 -13.92 -5.58 -2.49
N LEU A 41 -13.56 -4.31 -2.71
CA LEU A 41 -13.50 -3.30 -1.63
C LEU A 41 -14.83 -3.22 -0.87
N ASP A 42 -15.95 -3.22 -1.59
CA ASP A 42 -17.30 -3.23 -1.01
C ASP A 42 -17.58 -4.48 -0.17
N GLN A 43 -17.20 -5.67 -0.64
CA GLN A 43 -17.39 -6.93 0.09
C GLN A 43 -16.57 -7.01 1.37
N LEU A 44 -15.42 -6.34 1.40
CA LEU A 44 -14.57 -6.22 2.58
C LEU A 44 -15.02 -5.12 3.55
N GLY A 45 -16.04 -4.34 3.17
CA GLY A 45 -16.48 -3.18 3.93
C GLY A 45 -15.41 -2.08 4.01
N LEU A 46 -14.59 -1.95 2.96
CA LEU A 46 -13.58 -0.88 2.88
C LEU A 46 -14.25 0.43 2.49
N ASP A 47 -14.38 1.32 3.46
CA ASP A 47 -14.86 2.68 3.23
C ASP A 47 -13.83 3.55 2.51
N SER A 48 -14.31 4.57 1.79
CA SER A 48 -13.48 5.56 1.10
C SER A 48 -12.48 6.26 2.03
N LEU A 49 -12.85 6.47 3.29
CA LEU A 49 -11.95 7.02 4.31
C LEU A 49 -10.78 6.07 4.59
N LEU A 50 -11.06 4.77 4.78
CA LEU A 50 -10.02 3.78 5.10
C LEU A 50 -9.05 3.59 3.92
N LEU A 51 -9.57 3.70 2.69
CA LEU A 51 -8.77 3.69 1.47
C LEU A 51 -7.85 4.92 1.41
N ALA A 52 -8.41 6.13 1.61
CA ALA A 52 -7.63 7.37 1.61
C ALA A 52 -6.54 7.37 2.69
N GLU A 53 -6.86 6.91 3.91
CA GLU A 53 -5.88 6.76 5.00
C GLU A 53 -4.78 5.76 4.65
N THR A 54 -5.14 4.67 3.96
CA THR A 54 -4.16 3.68 3.52
C THR A 54 -3.21 4.26 2.47
N VAL A 55 -3.71 5.07 1.54
CA VAL A 55 -2.85 5.73 0.56
C VAL A 55 -1.92 6.74 1.25
N ALA A 56 -2.45 7.59 2.12
CA ALA A 56 -1.64 8.58 2.85
C ALA A 56 -0.54 7.94 3.72
N ASP A 57 -0.81 6.75 4.29
CA ASP A 57 0.18 5.94 5.01
C ASP A 57 1.32 5.48 4.09
N VAL A 58 0.96 5.02 2.89
CA VAL A 58 1.94 4.59 1.88
C VAL A 58 2.75 5.79 1.38
N GLU A 59 2.12 6.95 1.12
CA GLU A 59 2.81 8.19 0.75
C GLU A 59 3.87 8.59 1.75
N THR A 60 3.47 8.67 3.02
CA THR A 60 4.34 9.08 4.11
C THR A 60 5.48 8.09 4.32
N ARG A 61 5.19 6.78 4.23
CA ARG A 61 6.16 5.74 4.57
C ARG A 61 7.16 5.46 3.46
N TYR A 62 6.71 5.50 2.21
CA TYR A 62 7.52 5.19 1.04
C TYR A 62 8.06 6.47 0.37
N HIS A 63 7.74 7.66 0.91
CA HIS A 63 8.10 8.95 0.33
C HIS A 63 7.66 9.07 -1.15
N VAL A 64 6.42 8.68 -1.40
CA VAL A 64 5.78 8.71 -2.72
C VAL A 64 4.60 9.67 -2.70
N GLU A 65 4.26 10.25 -3.85
CA GLU A 65 3.01 11.00 -4.05
C GLU A 65 2.11 10.23 -5.01
N PHE A 66 0.87 10.00 -4.61
CA PHE A 66 -0.18 9.54 -5.51
C PHE A 66 -1.07 10.71 -5.89
N ASP A 67 -1.43 10.77 -7.17
CA ASP A 67 -2.46 11.71 -7.60
C ASP A 67 -3.83 11.21 -7.12
N MET A 68 -4.32 11.80 -6.03
CA MET A 68 -5.60 11.41 -5.41
C MET A 68 -6.79 11.50 -6.36
N ALA A 69 -6.76 12.38 -7.37
CA ALA A 69 -7.84 12.46 -8.35
C ALA A 69 -7.84 11.22 -9.24
N VAL A 70 -6.68 10.87 -9.81
CA VAL A 70 -6.52 9.66 -10.65
C VAL A 70 -6.76 8.38 -9.84
N PHE A 71 -6.28 8.36 -8.59
CA PHE A 71 -6.44 7.23 -7.70
C PHE A 71 -7.92 7.02 -7.32
N ALA A 72 -8.64 8.09 -6.97
CA ALA A 72 -10.07 8.03 -6.67
C ALA A 72 -10.91 7.58 -7.88
N GLU A 73 -10.56 7.99 -9.10
CA GLU A 73 -11.21 7.49 -10.32
C GLU A 73 -10.99 5.98 -10.54
N SER A 74 -9.85 5.45 -10.08
CA SER A 74 -9.51 4.03 -10.16
C SER A 74 -10.12 3.21 -9.01
N LEU A 75 -10.51 3.85 -7.91
CA LEU A 75 -11.14 3.23 -6.76
C LEU A 75 -12.64 3.03 -6.99
N VAL A 76 -12.99 1.87 -7.55
CA VAL A 76 -14.38 1.44 -7.68
C VAL A 76 -14.75 0.40 -6.60
N PRO A 77 -16.01 0.34 -6.12
CA PRO A 77 -16.42 -0.61 -5.06
C PRO A 77 -16.24 -2.08 -5.47
N THR A 78 -16.33 -2.35 -6.77
CA THR A 78 -16.13 -3.66 -7.39
C THR A 78 -14.65 -4.02 -7.60
N LEU A 79 -13.72 -3.12 -7.27
CA LEU A 79 -12.30 -3.37 -7.42
C LEU A 79 -11.88 -4.49 -6.47
N PRO A 80 -11.20 -5.54 -6.96
CA PRO A 80 -10.63 -6.56 -6.09
C PRO A 80 -9.54 -5.96 -5.19
N LEU A 81 -9.46 -6.43 -3.96
CA LEU A 81 -8.40 -6.03 -3.04
C LEU A 81 -7.00 -6.23 -3.64
N GLY A 82 -6.78 -7.35 -4.34
CA GLY A 82 -5.52 -7.61 -5.02
C GLY A 82 -5.15 -6.48 -5.98
N ALA A 83 -6.10 -6.05 -6.81
CA ALA A 83 -5.90 -4.96 -7.77
C ALA A 83 -5.63 -3.61 -7.08
N PHE A 84 -6.26 -3.36 -5.93
CA PHE A 84 -5.95 -2.18 -5.11
C PHE A 84 -4.50 -2.20 -4.57
N LEU A 85 -4.04 -3.34 -4.07
CA LEU A 85 -2.65 -3.50 -3.61
C LEU A 85 -1.65 -3.35 -4.76
N ASP A 86 -2.00 -3.88 -5.94
CA ASP A 86 -1.20 -3.71 -7.15
C ASP A 86 -1.18 -2.24 -7.61
N LEU A 87 -2.28 -1.49 -7.52
CA LEU A 87 -2.32 -0.04 -7.80
C LEU A 87 -1.42 0.76 -6.86
N LEU A 88 -1.39 0.41 -5.57
CA LEU A 88 -0.46 1.01 -4.61
C LEU A 88 0.99 0.67 -4.97
N GLY A 89 1.28 -0.58 -5.32
CA GLY A 89 2.60 -1.01 -5.79
C GLY A 89 3.06 -0.29 -7.06
N GLU A 90 2.18 -0.18 -8.06
CA GLU A 90 2.51 0.39 -9.38
C GLU A 90 2.59 1.93 -9.34
N GLY A 91 1.73 2.59 -8.56
CA GLY A 91 1.75 4.05 -8.41
C GLY A 91 3.07 4.58 -7.84
N THR A 92 3.74 3.81 -6.98
CA THR A 92 5.08 4.17 -6.48
C THR A 92 6.21 4.00 -7.49
N SER A 93 6.08 3.06 -8.43
CA SER A 93 7.11 2.78 -9.43
C SER A 93 7.29 3.93 -10.43
N ARG A 94 6.31 4.83 -10.56
CA ARG A 94 6.44 6.06 -11.37
C ARG A 94 7.16 7.20 -10.64
N GLY A 95 7.21 7.19 -9.31
CA GLY A 95 7.86 8.23 -8.51
C GLY A 95 9.40 8.14 -8.47
N SER A 96 9.97 6.96 -8.74
CA SER A 96 11.40 6.68 -8.55
C SER A 96 12.31 7.07 -9.73
N SER A 97 11.82 7.81 -10.74
CA SER A 97 12.65 8.28 -11.87
C SER A 97 13.21 9.71 -11.76
N HIS A 98 12.97 10.44 -10.67
CA HIS A 98 13.40 11.85 -10.55
C HIS A 98 14.40 12.10 -9.41
N ALA A 99 15.50 11.35 -9.36
CA ALA A 99 16.63 11.68 -8.48
C ALA A 99 17.98 11.22 -9.07
N ARG A 100 18.37 11.76 -10.22
CA ARG A 100 19.78 11.83 -10.63
C ARG A 100 20.04 13.18 -11.32
N ALA A 101 20.38 14.17 -10.52
CA ALA A 101 21.09 15.37 -10.96
C ALA A 101 22.58 15.21 -10.60
#